data_AF-A0A0R3X102-F1
#
_entry.id   AF-A0A0R3X102-F1
#
_cell.length_a   1.000
_cell.length_b   1.000
_cell.length_c   1.000
_cell.angle_alpha   90.00
_cell.angle_beta   90.00
_cell.angle_gamma   90.00
#
_symmetry.space_group_name_H-M   'P 1'
#
loop_
_entity.id
_entity.type
_entity.pdbx_description
1 polymer ?
#
loop_
_entity_poly.entity_id
_entity_poly.type
_entity_poly.pdbx_seq_one_letter_code
_entity_poly.pdbx_strand_id
1 'polypeptide(L)'
;MFPGFGGESVGDLNSDFSSDDELLQQALPVEDCDERDPPDTSKILLCPNEYLRYVRLEASKLPETLVSPLHTLNNDEVEMTVTDRSRPFSHDFSEAWKYAQAYKFQKSQKEFSYLVQHLLPTNDFPSDADSLLSSLSSDTCINWLVNHPPMLLYFVGLSQANVSRLLETLLPACSQARWNSALQPWIYGSLLSLEPPLLPGTCHTVRQIGKSFCKQLRKSEHRKLNDSGDRIFWFVIVSIVAFAFGQRDLLEDI
;
A
#
# COMPACT_ATOMS: atom_id res chain seq x y z
N MET A 1 -65.13 -22.45 -30.11
CA MET A 1 -64.99 -22.51 -28.64
C MET A 1 -63.59 -22.05 -28.28
N PHE A 2 -63.45 -20.76 -28.03
CA PHE A 2 -62.67 -20.08 -26.98
C PHE A 2 -62.47 -18.61 -27.42
N PRO A 3 -62.81 -17.64 -26.55
CA PRO A 3 -62.76 -16.20 -26.82
C PRO A 3 -61.50 -15.56 -26.22
N GLY A 4 -61.34 -14.24 -26.37
CA GLY A 4 -60.72 -13.42 -25.32
C GLY A 4 -59.68 -12.41 -25.78
N PHE A 5 -60.14 -11.17 -25.96
CA PHE A 5 -59.39 -9.92 -25.99
C PHE A 5 -58.49 -9.71 -24.77
N GLY A 6 -57.43 -8.92 -24.96
CA GLY A 6 -57.22 -7.74 -24.12
C GLY A 6 -55.89 -7.61 -23.40
N GLY A 7 -55.23 -6.47 -23.62
CA GLY A 7 -54.66 -5.68 -22.51
C GLY A 7 -53.14 -5.60 -22.42
N GLU A 8 -52.62 -4.44 -22.76
CA GLU A 8 -51.32 -3.91 -22.35
C GLU A 8 -51.09 -4.02 -20.84
N SER A 9 -49.84 -4.18 -20.42
CA SER A 9 -49.22 -3.22 -19.49
C SER A 9 -47.71 -3.38 -19.48
N VAL A 10 -47.05 -2.27 -19.76
CA VAL A 10 -45.70 -1.92 -19.34
C VAL A 10 -45.57 -2.12 -17.82
N GLY A 11 -44.44 -2.65 -17.37
CA GLY A 11 -44.07 -2.72 -15.96
C GLY A 11 -42.90 -3.69 -15.79
N ASP A 12 -41.82 -3.37 -15.10
CA ASP A 12 -41.34 -2.11 -14.58
C ASP A 12 -39.82 -2.20 -14.66
N LEU A 13 -39.20 -1.04 -14.84
CA LEU A 13 -37.76 -0.89 -14.75
C LEU A 13 -37.33 -1.31 -13.35
N ASN A 14 -36.58 -2.41 -13.23
CA ASN A 14 -35.74 -2.66 -12.06
C ASN A 14 -34.75 -1.49 -11.94
N SER A 15 -35.15 -0.45 -11.21
CA SER A 15 -34.26 0.56 -10.68
C SER A 15 -33.54 -0.04 -9.47
N ASP A 16 -32.61 -0.96 -9.73
CA ASP A 16 -31.63 -1.48 -8.77
C ASP A 16 -30.58 -0.40 -8.44
N PHE A 17 -31.03 0.76 -7.97
CA PHE A 17 -30.17 1.82 -7.45
C PHE A 17 -30.83 2.48 -6.24
N SER A 18 -30.69 1.84 -5.08
CA SER A 18 -30.76 2.55 -3.79
C SER A 18 -29.74 1.90 -2.86
N SER A 19 -28.50 2.39 -2.95
CA SER A 19 -27.36 1.95 -2.13
C SER A 19 -27.38 2.55 -0.72
N ASP A 20 -28.39 3.35 -0.39
CA ASP A 20 -28.49 4.10 0.87
C ASP A 20 -29.27 3.34 1.96
N ASP A 21 -29.99 2.28 1.59
CA ASP A 21 -30.86 1.50 2.50
C ASP A 21 -30.10 0.63 3.54
N GLU A 22 -28.76 0.52 3.45
CA GLU A 22 -27.96 -0.29 4.38
C GLU A 22 -27.38 0.51 5.56
N LEU A 23 -27.31 1.84 5.47
CA LEU A 23 -26.69 2.67 6.52
C LEU A 23 -27.66 3.04 7.65
N LEU A 24 -28.97 3.12 7.38
CA LEU A 24 -30.01 3.48 8.36
C LEU A 24 -31.29 2.64 8.15
N GLN A 25 -31.25 1.38 8.58
CA GLN A 25 -32.43 0.51 8.51
C GLN A 25 -33.53 0.97 9.48
N GLN A 26 -34.78 0.98 9.01
CA GLN A 26 -35.96 1.32 9.79
C GLN A 26 -36.16 0.32 10.95
N ALA A 27 -35.97 0.78 12.19
CA ALA A 27 -36.09 -0.07 13.38
C ALA A 27 -37.54 -0.27 13.87
N LEU A 28 -38.46 0.64 13.52
CA LEU A 28 -39.86 0.60 13.96
C LEU A 28 -40.78 0.57 12.73
N PRO A 29 -41.78 -0.32 12.67
CA PRO A 29 -42.75 -0.32 11.58
C PRO A 29 -43.60 0.96 11.67
N VAL A 30 -43.64 1.71 10.59
CA VAL A 30 -44.39 2.96 10.47
C VAL A 30 -44.96 2.99 9.06
N GLU A 31 -46.24 3.30 8.95
CA GLU A 31 -46.94 3.45 7.67
C GLU A 31 -46.44 4.71 6.96
N ASP A 32 -46.41 4.68 5.63
CA ASP A 32 -45.97 5.81 4.83
C ASP A 32 -47.04 6.92 4.85
N CYS A 33 -46.59 8.16 5.04
CA CYS A 33 -47.49 9.30 5.08
C CYS A 33 -47.78 9.79 3.66
N ASP A 34 -48.98 9.49 3.15
CA ASP A 34 -49.49 10.09 1.92
C ASP A 34 -50.04 11.50 2.17
N GLU A 35 -49.87 12.41 1.20
CA GLU A 35 -50.40 13.80 1.28
C GLU A 35 -51.93 13.87 1.49
N ARG A 36 -52.65 12.78 1.21
CA ARG A 36 -54.11 12.67 1.34
C ARG A 36 -54.61 12.27 2.72
N ASP A 37 -53.72 11.78 3.60
CA ASP A 37 -54.04 11.38 4.97
C ASP A 37 -52.99 11.95 5.96
N PRO A 38 -53.11 13.24 6.32
CA PRO A 38 -52.17 13.87 7.24
C PRO A 38 -52.30 13.31 8.67
N PRO A 39 -51.20 13.22 9.43
CA PRO A 39 -51.21 12.70 10.80
C PRO A 39 -52.11 13.55 11.73
N ASP A 40 -52.84 12.88 12.62
CA ASP A 40 -53.78 13.53 13.54
C ASP A 40 -53.03 14.22 14.67
N THR A 41 -52.90 15.54 14.55
CA THR A 41 -52.19 16.39 15.51
C THR A 41 -52.72 16.29 16.95
N SER A 42 -53.99 15.91 17.13
CA SER A 42 -54.61 15.77 18.45
C SER A 42 -54.19 14.48 19.17
N LYS A 43 -53.65 13.51 18.42
CA LYS A 43 -53.26 12.19 18.93
C LYS A 43 -51.75 11.97 18.97
N ILE A 44 -50.94 12.94 18.56
CA ILE A 44 -49.48 12.86 18.57
C ILE A 44 -48.94 12.46 19.96
N LEU A 45 -49.54 12.96 21.05
CA LEU A 45 -49.10 12.62 22.42
C LEU A 45 -49.78 11.38 23.01
N LEU A 46 -50.75 10.81 22.30
CA LEU A 46 -51.61 9.72 22.79
C LEU A 46 -51.39 8.41 22.03
N CYS A 47 -50.87 8.48 20.79
CA CYS A 47 -50.66 7.35 19.89
C CYS A 47 -49.23 7.37 19.32
N PRO A 48 -48.37 6.40 19.67
CA PRO A 48 -47.00 6.33 19.16
C PRO A 48 -46.89 6.27 17.62
N ASN A 49 -47.84 5.64 16.94
CA ASN A 49 -47.83 5.57 15.48
C ASN A 49 -48.09 6.94 14.83
N GLU A 50 -49.03 7.72 15.39
CA GLU A 50 -49.31 9.10 14.94
C GLU A 50 -48.11 10.02 15.19
N TYR A 51 -47.40 9.81 16.31
CA TYR A 51 -46.15 10.51 16.59
C TYR A 51 -45.08 10.22 15.53
N LEU A 52 -44.84 8.96 15.18
CA LEU A 52 -43.83 8.59 14.19
C LEU A 52 -44.20 9.07 12.77
N ARG A 53 -45.48 9.02 12.41
CA ARG A 53 -46.00 9.62 11.16
C ARG A 53 -45.76 11.13 11.12
N TYR A 54 -45.97 11.83 12.23
CA TYR A 54 -45.68 13.25 12.35
C TYR A 54 -44.18 13.57 12.22
N VAL A 55 -43.32 12.81 12.91
CA VAL A 55 -41.86 13.01 12.83
C VAL A 55 -41.34 12.79 11.40
N ARG A 56 -41.85 11.79 10.68
CA ARG A 56 -41.52 11.59 9.26
C ARG A 56 -41.92 12.79 8.39
N LEU A 57 -43.12 13.31 8.60
CA LEU A 57 -43.62 14.49 7.88
C LEU A 57 -42.85 15.77 8.24
N GLU A 58 -42.38 15.91 9.48
CA GLU A 58 -41.55 17.03 9.90
C GLU A 58 -40.14 16.92 9.29
N ALA A 59 -39.54 15.73 9.33
CA ALA A 59 -38.25 15.46 8.72
C ALA A 59 -38.26 15.66 7.21
N SER A 60 -39.34 15.29 6.50
CA SER A 60 -39.46 15.51 5.05
C SER A 60 -39.53 16.98 4.64
N LYS A 61 -39.83 17.88 5.59
CA LYS A 61 -39.80 19.35 5.36
C LYS A 61 -38.41 19.93 5.59
N LEU A 62 -37.53 19.21 6.26
CA LEU A 62 -36.16 19.65 6.51
C LEU A 62 -35.31 19.35 5.27
N PRO A 63 -34.32 20.22 4.96
CA PRO A 63 -33.36 19.92 3.91
C PRO A 63 -32.52 18.70 4.32
N GLU A 64 -32.31 17.80 3.35
CA GLU A 64 -31.57 16.55 3.54
C GLU A 64 -30.13 16.78 4.03
N THR A 65 -29.49 17.84 3.56
CA THR A 65 -28.16 18.25 4.01
C THR A 65 -28.16 19.72 4.38
N LEU A 66 -27.55 20.02 5.52
CA LEU A 66 -27.30 21.38 5.99
C LEU A 66 -25.79 21.57 6.11
N VAL A 67 -25.26 22.53 5.36
CA VAL A 67 -23.86 22.93 5.48
C VAL A 67 -23.81 24.24 6.27
N SER A 68 -23.21 24.19 7.45
CA SER A 68 -22.87 25.40 8.21
C SER A 68 -21.41 25.76 7.89
N PRO A 69 -21.13 26.92 7.26
CA PRO A 69 -19.76 27.38 7.09
C PRO A 69 -19.19 27.74 8.46
N LEU A 70 -18.35 26.85 8.99
CA LEU A 70 -17.53 27.14 10.15
C LEU A 70 -16.53 28.23 9.76
N HIS A 71 -16.67 29.43 10.32
CA HIS A 71 -15.60 30.42 10.30
C HIS A 71 -14.49 29.98 11.27
N THR A 72 -13.69 28.99 10.88
CA THR A 72 -12.46 28.67 11.57
C THR A 72 -11.35 29.58 11.04
N LEU A 73 -10.91 30.52 11.88
CA LEU A 73 -9.71 31.34 11.66
C LEU A 73 -8.40 30.57 11.88
N ASN A 74 -8.45 29.24 11.91
CA ASN A 74 -7.29 28.41 12.18
C ASN A 74 -7.06 27.53 10.96
N ASN A 75 -5.99 27.83 10.24
CA ASN A 75 -5.40 26.90 9.29
C ASN A 75 -5.03 25.65 10.10
N ASP A 76 -5.68 24.52 9.82
CA ASP A 76 -5.14 23.24 10.24
C ASP A 76 -3.79 23.10 9.52
N GLU A 77 -2.70 23.29 10.27
CA GLU A 77 -1.36 22.95 9.82
C GLU A 77 -1.35 21.45 9.56
N VAL A 78 -1.57 21.09 8.30
CA VAL A 78 -1.24 19.77 7.79
C VAL A 78 0.21 19.52 8.17
N GLU A 79 0.45 18.46 8.95
CA GLU A 79 1.79 17.91 9.16
C GLU A 79 2.29 17.42 7.79
N MET A 80 2.81 18.37 7.02
CA MET A 80 3.41 18.13 5.74
C MET A 80 4.72 17.42 6.06
N THR A 81 4.77 16.10 5.85
CA THR A 81 6.04 15.40 5.80
C THR A 81 6.86 16.13 4.74
N VAL A 82 7.89 16.84 5.19
CA VAL A 82 8.74 17.72 4.39
C VAL A 82 9.24 16.96 3.16
N THR A 83 8.55 17.12 2.03
CA THR A 83 9.13 16.91 0.71
C THR A 83 9.94 18.17 0.45
N ASP A 84 11.17 18.15 0.94
CA ASP A 84 12.18 19.13 0.58
C ASP A 84 12.26 19.11 -0.95
N ARG A 85 11.71 20.14 -1.61
CA ARG A 85 11.71 20.28 -3.07
C ARG A 85 13.16 20.47 -3.50
N SER A 86 13.89 19.37 -3.63
CA SER A 86 15.16 19.33 -4.31
C SER A 86 14.91 19.70 -5.77
N ARG A 87 15.72 20.62 -6.29
CA ARG A 87 15.80 20.91 -7.72
C ARG A 87 15.91 19.58 -8.48
N PRO A 88 15.28 19.44 -9.66
CA PRO A 88 15.37 18.21 -10.44
C PRO A 88 16.83 17.84 -10.61
N PHE A 89 17.22 16.65 -10.13
CA PHE A 89 18.56 16.12 -10.37
C PHE A 89 18.80 16.16 -11.86
N SER A 90 19.79 16.94 -12.25
CA SER A 90 20.18 17.02 -13.64
C SER A 90 20.93 15.73 -13.98
N HIS A 91 20.32 14.90 -14.84
CA HIS A 91 21.00 14.01 -15.78
C HIS A 91 22.02 13.00 -15.22
N ASP A 92 21.57 11.88 -14.65
CA ASP A 92 22.43 10.68 -14.59
C ASP A 92 21.87 9.48 -15.36
N PHE A 93 20.56 9.19 -15.27
CA PHE A 93 19.96 8.06 -15.97
C PHE A 93 18.57 8.38 -16.52
N SER A 94 18.36 8.03 -17.80
CA SER A 94 17.06 8.14 -18.46
C SER A 94 16.00 7.32 -17.73
N GLU A 95 14.75 7.79 -17.74
CA GLU A 95 13.59 7.03 -17.23
C GLU A 95 13.52 5.63 -17.87
N ALA A 96 13.83 5.53 -19.17
CA ALA A 96 13.88 4.26 -19.88
C ALA A 96 14.93 3.30 -19.29
N TRP A 97 16.07 3.81 -18.82
CA TRP A 97 17.09 3.01 -18.14
C TRP A 97 16.58 2.53 -16.79
N LYS A 98 15.96 3.41 -15.99
CA LYS A 98 15.41 3.06 -14.66
C LYS A 98 14.34 1.97 -14.79
N TYR A 99 13.43 2.14 -15.75
CA TYR A 99 12.41 1.14 -16.08
C TYR A 99 13.03 -0.19 -16.53
N ALA A 100 14.05 -0.15 -17.40
CA ALA A 100 14.74 -1.35 -17.86
C ALA A 100 15.40 -2.14 -16.71
N GLN A 101 15.94 -1.46 -15.70
CA GLN A 101 16.50 -2.13 -14.51
C GLN A 101 15.41 -2.83 -13.69
N ALA A 102 14.29 -2.15 -13.44
CA ALA A 102 13.16 -2.74 -12.72
C ALA A 102 12.56 -3.93 -13.50
N TYR A 103 12.48 -3.84 -14.82
CA TYR A 103 12.03 -4.94 -15.68
C TYR A 103 12.94 -6.16 -15.58
N LYS A 104 14.27 -5.96 -15.64
CA LYS A 104 15.25 -7.04 -15.45
C LYS A 104 15.15 -7.68 -14.06
N PHE A 105 14.93 -6.86 -13.03
CA PHE A 105 14.71 -7.35 -11.67
C PHE A 105 13.45 -8.21 -11.57
N GLN A 106 12.31 -7.75 -12.10
CA GLN A 106 11.07 -8.53 -12.11
C GLN A 106 11.21 -9.85 -12.88
N LYS A 107 11.98 -9.86 -13.98
CA LYS A 107 12.30 -11.11 -14.68
C LYS A 107 13.09 -12.07 -13.78
N SER A 108 14.11 -11.56 -13.10
CA SER A 108 14.93 -12.34 -12.16
C SER A 108 14.09 -12.86 -10.98
N GLN A 109 13.13 -12.07 -10.49
CA GLN A 109 12.21 -12.47 -9.43
C GLN A 109 11.31 -13.62 -9.86
N LYS A 110 10.82 -13.62 -11.10
CA LYS A 110 10.06 -14.74 -11.68
C LYS A 110 10.91 -16.01 -11.80
N GLU A 111 12.15 -15.87 -12.28
CA GLU A 111 13.09 -16.99 -12.37
C GLU A 111 13.41 -17.55 -10.97
N PHE A 112 13.62 -16.69 -9.98
CA PHE A 112 13.83 -17.10 -8.59
C PHE A 112 12.61 -17.82 -8.02
N SER A 113 11.41 -17.27 -8.20
CA SER A 113 10.16 -17.90 -7.75
C SER A 113 9.96 -19.29 -8.38
N TYR A 114 10.26 -19.44 -9.67
CA TYR A 114 10.26 -20.73 -10.35
C TYR A 114 11.25 -21.71 -9.72
N LEU A 115 12.50 -21.27 -9.47
CA LEU A 115 13.51 -22.10 -8.81
C LEU A 115 13.07 -22.51 -7.40
N VAL A 116 12.51 -21.59 -6.60
CA VAL A 116 11.99 -21.87 -5.27
C VAL A 116 10.91 -22.95 -5.32
N GLN A 117 9.95 -22.85 -6.26
CA GLN A 117 8.89 -23.84 -6.44
C GLN A 117 9.42 -25.24 -6.81
N HIS A 118 10.49 -25.31 -7.61
CA HIS A 118 11.08 -26.59 -8.02
C HIS A 118 12.08 -27.17 -7.00
N LEU A 119 12.75 -26.32 -6.22
CA LEU A 119 13.79 -26.74 -5.26
C LEU A 119 13.22 -27.09 -3.88
N LEU A 120 12.19 -26.38 -3.39
CA LEU A 120 11.57 -26.67 -2.08
C LEU A 120 11.08 -28.13 -1.94
N PRO A 121 10.42 -28.74 -2.94
CA PRO A 121 9.92 -30.12 -2.82
C PRO A 121 11.01 -31.18 -2.76
N THR A 122 12.26 -30.84 -3.11
CA THR A 122 13.31 -31.83 -3.34
C THR A 122 14.00 -32.27 -2.04
N ASN A 123 13.86 -31.57 -0.90
CA ASN A 123 14.36 -31.90 0.46
C ASN A 123 15.84 -32.34 0.63
N ASP A 124 16.60 -32.55 -0.44
CA ASP A 124 17.95 -33.11 -0.44
C ASP A 124 19.04 -32.04 -0.28
N PHE A 125 18.66 -30.77 -0.06
CA PHE A 125 19.61 -29.68 0.08
C PHE A 125 19.80 -29.28 1.54
N PRO A 126 21.04 -29.29 2.08
CA PRO A 126 21.32 -28.70 3.38
C PRO A 126 21.05 -27.20 3.29
N SER A 127 19.94 -26.74 3.88
CA SER A 127 19.62 -25.33 3.91
C SER A 127 20.52 -24.64 4.93
N ASP A 128 21.56 -23.93 4.46
CA ASP A 128 22.37 -23.07 5.33
C ASP A 128 21.58 -21.85 5.87
N ALA A 129 20.27 -21.78 5.60
CA ALA A 129 19.36 -20.78 6.16
C ALA A 129 19.38 -20.77 7.70
N ASP A 130 19.58 -21.93 8.35
CA ASP A 130 19.64 -22.01 9.81
C ASP A 130 20.81 -21.20 10.41
N SER A 131 21.95 -21.15 9.71
CA SER A 131 23.09 -20.32 10.10
C SER A 131 22.75 -18.83 10.00
N LEU A 132 22.05 -18.43 8.94
CA LEU A 132 21.57 -17.05 8.77
C LEU A 132 20.51 -16.68 9.81
N LEU A 133 19.58 -17.58 10.14
CA LEU A 133 18.54 -17.37 11.15
C LEU A 133 19.13 -17.23 12.56
N SER A 134 20.15 -18.04 12.87
CA SER A 134 20.91 -17.93 14.11
C SER A 134 21.60 -16.58 14.20
N SER A 135 22.19 -16.10 13.09
CA SER A 135 22.80 -14.78 13.00
C SER A 135 21.79 -13.63 13.11
N LEU A 136 20.60 -13.74 12.47
CA LEU A 136 19.52 -12.74 12.54
C LEU A 136 18.95 -12.54 13.95
N SER A 137 19.10 -13.56 14.80
CA SER A 137 18.70 -13.49 16.20
C SER A 137 19.77 -12.83 17.08
N SER A 138 20.96 -12.57 16.54
CA SER A 138 22.10 -11.94 17.22
C SER A 138 22.33 -10.51 16.74
N ASP A 139 22.86 -9.66 17.63
CA ASP A 139 23.25 -8.28 17.31
C ASP A 139 24.44 -8.19 16.33
N THR A 140 25.12 -9.31 16.08
CA THR A 140 26.30 -9.39 15.19
C THR A 140 25.94 -9.66 13.73
N CYS A 141 24.66 -9.64 13.34
CA CYS A 141 24.22 -10.08 12.02
C CYS A 141 24.90 -9.34 10.86
N ILE A 142 25.04 -8.02 10.95
CA ILE A 142 25.69 -7.23 9.89
C ILE A 142 27.15 -7.65 9.67
N ASN A 143 27.89 -7.92 10.75
CA ASN A 143 29.27 -8.37 10.65
C ASN A 143 29.35 -9.77 10.03
N TRP A 144 28.38 -10.64 10.31
CA TRP A 144 28.29 -11.94 9.67
C TRP A 144 28.03 -11.80 8.16
N LEU A 145 27.05 -10.99 7.75
CA LEU A 145 26.71 -10.76 6.35
C LEU A 145 27.89 -10.20 5.54
N VAL A 146 28.72 -9.33 6.13
CA VAL A 146 29.91 -8.78 5.46
C VAL A 146 30.97 -9.86 5.18
N ASN A 147 31.07 -10.87 6.03
CA ASN A 147 32.09 -11.91 5.94
C ASN A 147 31.64 -13.16 5.17
N HIS A 148 30.35 -13.27 4.85
CA HIS A 148 29.79 -14.43 4.16
C HIS A 148 29.25 -14.05 2.77
N PRO A 149 29.52 -14.85 1.72
CA PRO A 149 29.00 -14.59 0.38
C PRO A 149 27.50 -14.90 0.32
N PRO A 150 26.67 -14.02 -0.28
CA PRO A 150 25.26 -14.29 -0.48
C PRO A 150 25.07 -15.38 -1.53
N MET A 151 24.57 -16.53 -1.08
CA MET A 151 24.15 -17.63 -1.94
C MET A 151 22.62 -17.62 -2.09
N LEU A 152 22.12 -17.97 -3.27
CA LEU A 152 20.68 -18.11 -3.52
C LEU A 152 20.02 -19.09 -2.54
N LEU A 153 20.76 -20.11 -2.12
CA LEU A 153 20.27 -21.15 -1.21
C LEU A 153 19.83 -20.60 0.15
N TYR A 154 20.48 -19.54 0.66
CA TYR A 154 20.03 -18.88 1.89
C TYR A 154 18.61 -18.34 1.75
N PHE A 155 18.25 -17.81 0.58
CA PHE A 155 16.95 -17.17 0.36
C PHE A 155 15.84 -18.16 0.05
N VAL A 156 16.14 -19.32 -0.55
CA VAL A 156 15.14 -20.33 -0.91
C VAL A 156 14.44 -20.90 0.33
N GLY A 157 15.16 -21.06 1.45
CA GLY A 157 14.61 -21.60 2.69
C GLY A 157 13.99 -20.57 3.64
N LEU A 158 14.07 -19.27 3.32
CA LEU A 158 13.60 -18.22 4.22
C LEU A 158 12.10 -17.99 4.09
N SER A 159 11.41 -17.98 5.22
CA SER A 159 10.05 -17.46 5.28
C SER A 159 10.02 -15.96 5.00
N GLN A 160 8.89 -15.47 4.46
CA GLN A 160 8.68 -14.04 4.20
C GLN A 160 8.89 -13.17 5.46
N ALA A 161 8.55 -13.69 6.65
CA ALA A 161 8.79 -13.00 7.91
C ALA A 161 10.29 -12.81 8.21
N ASN A 162 11.10 -13.82 7.90
CA ASN A 162 12.55 -13.76 8.10
C ASN A 162 13.22 -12.84 7.07
N VAL A 163 12.72 -12.81 5.83
CA VAL A 163 13.16 -11.83 4.81
C VAL A 163 12.85 -10.40 5.27
N SER A 164 11.65 -10.14 5.80
CA SER A 164 11.29 -8.83 6.33
C SER A 164 12.20 -8.44 7.50
N ARG A 165 12.46 -9.36 8.42
CA ARG A 165 13.40 -9.14 9.54
C ARG A 165 14.82 -8.86 9.06
N LEU A 166 15.30 -9.57 8.04
CA LEU A 166 16.60 -9.30 7.41
C LEU A 166 16.66 -7.88 6.84
N LEU A 167 15.64 -7.44 6.11
CA LEU A 167 15.57 -6.07 5.60
C LEU A 167 15.56 -5.02 6.71
N GLU A 168 14.87 -5.27 7.82
CA GLU A 168 14.87 -4.39 9.00
C GLU A 168 16.25 -4.31 9.66
N THR A 169 16.97 -5.43 9.76
CA THR A 169 18.36 -5.43 10.28
C THR A 169 19.33 -4.70 9.35
N LEU A 170 19.11 -4.77 8.04
CA LEU A 170 19.93 -4.09 7.02
C LEU A 170 19.64 -2.58 6.92
N LEU A 171 18.45 -2.13 7.32
CA LEU A 171 18.02 -0.73 7.19
C LEU A 171 18.99 0.25 7.90
N PRO A 172 19.41 0.05 9.16
CA PRO A 172 20.42 0.89 9.81
C PRO A 172 21.76 0.94 9.05
N ALA A 173 22.16 -0.16 8.40
CA ALA A 173 23.40 -0.25 7.64
C ALA A 173 23.35 0.51 6.30
N CYS A 174 22.15 0.81 5.79
CA CYS A 174 21.95 1.63 4.59
C CYS A 174 22.28 3.13 4.80
N SER A 175 22.56 3.54 6.04
CA SER A 175 23.00 4.90 6.39
C SER A 175 24.49 5.14 6.07
N GLN A 176 24.85 6.38 5.69
CA GLN A 176 26.15 6.69 5.05
C GLN A 176 27.35 6.37 5.93
N ALA A 177 27.20 6.53 7.24
CA ALA A 177 28.27 6.29 8.20
C ALA A 177 28.64 4.81 8.33
N ARG A 178 27.80 3.88 7.85
CA ARG A 178 27.94 2.44 8.07
C ARG A 178 27.83 1.62 6.78
N TRP A 179 27.76 2.27 5.63
CA TRP A 179 27.59 1.58 4.35
C TRP A 179 28.83 0.74 4.02
N ASN A 180 28.59 -0.51 3.59
CA ASN A 180 29.61 -1.41 3.10
C ASN A 180 29.11 -2.06 1.80
N SER A 181 29.89 -1.96 0.72
CA SER A 181 29.55 -2.52 -0.59
C SER A 181 29.34 -4.05 -0.57
N ALA A 182 29.90 -4.76 0.42
CA ALA A 182 29.63 -6.20 0.63
C ALA A 182 28.16 -6.50 0.95
N LEU A 183 27.39 -5.52 1.45
CA LEU A 183 25.96 -5.67 1.74
C LEU A 183 25.06 -5.53 0.49
N GLN A 184 25.60 -5.05 -0.63
CA GLN A 184 24.83 -4.85 -1.87
C GLN A 184 24.05 -6.10 -2.31
N PRO A 185 24.68 -7.29 -2.42
CA PRO A 185 23.97 -8.45 -2.94
C PRO A 185 23.05 -9.07 -1.88
N TRP A 186 23.27 -8.82 -0.58
CA TRP A 186 22.33 -9.17 0.48
C TRP A 186 21.04 -8.37 0.39
N ILE A 187 21.13 -7.07 0.15
CA ILE A 187 19.93 -6.22 -0.07
C ILE A 187 19.22 -6.64 -1.35
N TYR A 188 19.96 -6.83 -2.45
CA TYR A 188 19.37 -7.26 -3.71
C TYR A 188 18.69 -8.63 -3.60
N GLY A 189 19.35 -9.60 -2.97
CA GLY A 189 18.81 -10.94 -2.73
C GLY A 189 17.59 -10.93 -1.81
N SER A 190 17.61 -10.09 -0.77
CA SER A 190 16.45 -9.92 0.12
C SER A 190 15.24 -9.36 -0.63
N LEU A 191 15.45 -8.33 -1.47
CA LEU A 191 14.39 -7.80 -2.31
C LEU A 191 13.91 -8.82 -3.35
N LEU A 192 14.81 -9.61 -3.92
CA LEU A 192 14.48 -10.68 -4.88
C LEU A 192 13.61 -11.75 -4.24
N SER A 193 13.85 -12.07 -2.97
CA SER A 193 13.08 -13.05 -2.21
C SER A 193 11.72 -12.57 -1.72
N LEU A 194 11.40 -11.28 -1.86
CA LEU A 194 10.10 -10.75 -1.48
C LEU A 194 9.02 -11.22 -2.45
N GLU A 195 8.05 -11.99 -1.95
CA GLU A 195 6.87 -12.39 -2.73
C GLU A 195 5.73 -11.36 -2.62
N PRO A 196 5.11 -10.94 -3.74
CA PRO A 196 3.88 -10.13 -3.71
C PRO A 196 2.64 -11.01 -3.43
N PRO A 197 1.58 -10.50 -2.77
CA PRO A 197 1.40 -9.14 -2.29
C PRO A 197 2.18 -8.85 -1.00
N LEU A 198 2.83 -7.68 -0.94
CA LEU A 198 3.61 -7.26 0.21
C LEU A 198 2.71 -6.78 1.35
N LEU A 199 3.11 -7.12 2.58
CA LEU A 199 2.50 -6.55 3.79
C LEU A 199 2.85 -5.06 3.92
N PRO A 200 1.95 -4.23 4.48
CA PRO A 200 2.21 -2.79 4.67
C PRO A 200 3.51 -2.48 5.42
N GLY A 201 3.86 -3.30 6.43
CA GLY A 201 5.12 -3.15 7.18
C GLY A 201 6.37 -3.35 6.31
N THR A 202 6.38 -4.39 5.49
CA THR A 202 7.48 -4.66 4.55
C THR A 202 7.57 -3.58 3.48
N CYS A 203 6.43 -3.09 2.97
CA CYS A 203 6.39 -1.93 2.08
C CYS A 203 7.03 -0.69 2.71
N HIS A 204 6.74 -0.42 3.99
CA HIS A 204 7.36 0.67 4.72
C HIS A 204 8.89 0.48 4.84
N THR A 205 9.37 -0.71 5.21
CA THR A 205 10.82 -0.98 5.31
C THR A 205 11.52 -0.80 3.96
N VAL A 206 10.97 -1.36 2.88
CA VAL A 206 11.49 -1.19 1.51
C VAL A 206 11.53 0.29 1.11
N ARG A 207 10.50 1.05 1.48
CA ARG A 207 10.43 2.49 1.27
C ARG A 207 11.52 3.24 2.02
N GLN A 208 11.76 2.90 3.29
CA GLN A 208 12.82 3.53 4.09
C GLN A 208 14.21 3.22 3.53
N ILE A 209 14.43 2.00 3.02
CA ILE A 209 15.66 1.65 2.30
C ILE A 209 15.80 2.55 1.06
N GLY A 210 14.75 2.66 0.22
CA GLY A 210 14.73 3.56 -0.93
C GLY A 210 15.07 5.02 -0.55
N LYS A 211 14.39 5.57 0.46
CA LYS A 211 14.66 6.93 0.97
C LYS A 211 16.08 7.09 1.50
N SER A 212 16.62 6.09 2.18
CA SER A 212 18.00 6.12 2.66
C SER A 212 18.99 6.25 1.50
N PHE A 213 18.78 5.51 0.40
CA PHE A 213 19.59 5.59 -0.80
C PHE A 213 19.39 6.87 -1.59
N CYS A 214 18.18 7.44 -1.66
CA CYS A 214 17.97 8.78 -2.21
C CYS A 214 18.80 9.83 -1.45
N LYS A 215 18.82 9.75 -0.10
CA LYS A 215 19.66 10.62 0.73
C LYS A 215 21.16 10.40 0.46
N GLN A 216 21.60 9.16 0.19
CA GLN A 216 22.98 8.89 -0.20
C GLN A 216 23.34 9.55 -1.54
N LEU A 217 22.47 9.37 -2.53
CA LEU A 217 22.65 9.93 -3.86
C LEU A 217 22.80 11.45 -3.79
N ARG A 218 21.89 12.14 -3.08
CA ARG A 218 21.96 13.58 -2.81
C ARG A 218 23.31 13.97 -2.20
N LYS A 219 23.75 13.28 -1.15
CA LYS A 219 25.02 13.60 -0.47
C LYS A 219 26.26 13.31 -1.31
N SER A 220 26.24 12.26 -2.14
CA SER A 220 27.36 11.88 -3.00
C SER A 220 27.61 12.89 -4.12
N GLU A 221 26.55 13.48 -4.66
CA GLU A 221 26.60 14.52 -5.68
C GLU A 221 27.30 15.79 -5.17
N HIS A 222 26.93 16.24 -3.96
CA HIS A 222 27.57 17.40 -3.32
C HIS A 222 29.08 17.22 -3.11
N ARG A 223 29.55 15.98 -2.99
CA ARG A 223 30.97 15.65 -2.83
C ARG A 223 31.73 15.48 -4.14
N LYS A 224 31.05 15.57 -5.31
CA LYS A 224 31.63 15.29 -6.64
C LYS A 224 32.43 13.97 -6.67
N LEU A 225 31.99 12.97 -5.91
CA LEU A 225 32.58 11.64 -5.97
C LEU A 225 32.00 10.92 -7.17
N ASN A 226 32.49 11.34 -8.35
CA ASN A 226 32.08 10.79 -9.63
C ASN A 226 32.67 9.38 -9.71
N ASP A 227 31.79 8.40 -9.83
CA ASP A 227 32.11 7.01 -10.22
C ASP A 227 32.52 6.03 -9.10
N SER A 228 31.71 5.95 -8.04
CA SER A 228 31.70 4.76 -7.17
C SER A 228 30.64 3.77 -7.64
N GLY A 229 30.98 2.49 -7.76
CA GLY A 229 30.01 1.42 -8.07
C GLY A 229 28.80 1.40 -7.12
N ASP A 230 28.97 1.90 -5.89
CA ASP A 230 27.90 2.12 -4.93
C ASP A 230 26.82 3.09 -5.44
N ARG A 231 27.19 4.16 -6.14
CA ARG A 231 26.24 5.14 -6.68
C ARG A 231 25.30 4.49 -7.70
N ILE A 232 25.86 3.68 -8.61
CA ILE A 232 25.07 2.94 -9.60
C ILE A 232 24.13 1.96 -8.89
N PHE A 233 24.64 1.24 -7.88
CA PHE A 233 23.82 0.32 -7.09
C PHE A 233 22.65 1.04 -6.41
N TRP A 234 22.88 2.19 -5.76
CA TRP A 234 21.81 2.97 -5.14
C TRP A 234 20.73 3.37 -6.16
N PHE A 235 21.12 3.79 -7.37
CA PHE A 235 20.16 4.08 -8.44
C PHE A 235 19.36 2.86 -8.88
N VAL A 236 20.00 1.69 -8.98
CA VAL A 236 19.31 0.43 -9.30
C VAL A 236 18.27 0.11 -8.25
N ILE A 237 18.62 0.17 -6.96
CA ILE A 237 17.69 -0.13 -5.87
C ILE A 237 16.53 0.86 -5.87
N VAL A 238 16.77 2.17 -5.98
CA VAL A 238 15.65 3.12 -6.02
C VAL A 238 14.75 2.89 -7.23
N SER A 239 15.32 2.55 -8.39
CA SER A 239 14.52 2.19 -9.57
C SER A 239 13.65 0.95 -9.34
N ILE A 240 14.20 -0.07 -8.68
CA ILE A 240 13.45 -1.28 -8.31
C ILE A 240 12.32 -0.92 -7.32
N VAL A 241 12.61 -0.14 -6.28
CA VAL A 241 11.59 0.29 -5.30
C VAL A 241 10.48 1.10 -5.96
N ALA A 242 10.83 2.01 -6.86
CA ALA A 242 9.85 2.86 -7.52
C ALA A 242 8.98 2.11 -8.53
N PHE A 243 9.58 1.29 -9.39
CA PHE A 243 8.88 0.68 -10.51
C PHE A 243 8.45 -0.77 -10.25
N ALA A 244 9.26 -1.58 -9.57
CA ALA A 244 8.91 -2.98 -9.29
C ALA A 244 7.97 -3.11 -8.08
N PHE A 245 8.18 -2.30 -7.04
CA PHE A 245 7.34 -2.27 -5.84
C PHE A 245 6.28 -1.16 -5.84
N GLY A 246 6.21 -0.37 -6.92
CA GLY A 246 5.13 0.62 -7.14
C GLY A 246 5.25 1.93 -6.35
N GLN A 247 6.37 2.19 -5.68
CA GLN A 247 6.58 3.39 -4.86
C GLN A 247 7.15 4.55 -5.69
N ARG A 248 6.39 4.98 -6.71
CA ARG A 248 6.84 5.94 -7.74
C ARG A 248 7.17 7.32 -7.18
N ASP A 249 6.57 7.69 -6.07
CA ASP A 249 6.77 8.98 -5.41
C ASP A 249 8.22 9.18 -4.94
N LEU A 250 9.00 8.11 -4.74
CA LEU A 250 10.43 8.21 -4.42
C LEU A 250 11.28 8.78 -5.57
N LEU A 251 10.78 8.75 -6.81
CA LEU A 251 11.48 9.35 -7.95
C LEU A 251 11.35 10.88 -7.96
N GLU A 252 10.33 11.43 -7.30
CA GLU A 252 10.20 12.88 -7.10
C GLU A 252 11.21 13.38 -6.05
N ASP A 253 11.70 12.47 -5.19
CA ASP A 253 12.75 12.71 -4.20
C ASP A 253 14.19 12.52 -4.74
N ILE A 254 14.37 12.09 -5.99
CA ILE A 254 15.67 12.15 -6.69
C ILE A 254 15.57 13.24 -7.76
#